data_AF-A0A076NZR1-F1
#
_entry.id   AF-A0A076NZR1-F1
#
_cell.length_a   1.000
_cell.length_b   1.000
_cell.length_c   1.000
_cell.angle_alpha   90.00
_cell.angle_beta   90.00
_cell.angle_gamma   90.00
#
_symmetry.space_group_name_H-M   'P 1'
#
loop_
_entity.id
_entity.type
_entity.pdbx_description
1 polymer ?
#
loop_
_entity_poly.entity_id
_entity_poly.type
_entity_poly.pdbx_seq_one_letter_code
_entity_poly.pdbx_strand_id
1 'polypeptide(L)'
;MKTKIIIAAITLLLGVTTNAQETTVLTKEQIKLVHQKDSLINIQAKKEEIQAEKEREKEKKRAEKESEDRIKKEEKRRKEADKATQKLEAAQKKMEKEREKVEKEGKKIAKAQDKLASEKDKLTAINNDIAKSTEKLDKQNKKGKLSPQDITKWNEKLAKMKEKATNQQKKIEKAEKEANKITD
;
A
#
# COMPACT_ATOMS: atom_id res chain seq x y z
N MET A 1 85.77 -75.28 28.79
CA MET A 1 86.42 -74.12 28.13
C MET A 1 85.39 -73.28 27.37
N LYS A 2 84.38 -72.74 28.07
CA LYS A 2 83.20 -72.09 27.46
C LYS A 2 83.12 -70.58 27.71
N THR A 3 84.12 -69.98 28.38
CA THR A 3 84.09 -68.56 28.79
C THR A 3 84.95 -67.65 27.91
N LYS A 4 85.87 -68.19 27.09
CA LYS A 4 86.73 -67.39 26.19
C LYS A 4 86.08 -67.09 24.83
N ILE A 5 85.07 -67.85 24.44
CA ILE A 5 84.33 -67.66 23.18
C ILE A 5 83.27 -66.55 23.30
N ILE A 6 82.78 -66.27 24.51
CA ILE A 6 81.73 -65.26 24.74
C ILE A 6 82.29 -63.83 24.67
N ILE A 7 83.53 -63.59 25.12
CA ILE A 7 84.12 -62.24 25.11
C ILE A 7 84.52 -61.81 23.69
N ALA A 8 84.98 -62.73 22.84
CA ALA A 8 85.30 -62.43 21.44
C ALA A 8 84.05 -62.12 20.59
N ALA A 9 82.87 -62.64 20.97
CA ALA A 9 81.62 -62.37 20.26
C ALA A 9 80.98 -61.02 20.64
N ILE A 10 81.26 -60.48 21.84
CA ILE A 10 80.68 -59.21 22.30
C ILE A 10 81.45 -58.00 21.75
N THR A 11 82.77 -58.11 21.54
CA THR A 11 83.58 -57.01 20.98
C THR A 11 83.36 -56.81 19.48
N LEU A 12 82.82 -57.81 18.77
CA LEU A 12 82.47 -57.71 17.34
C LEU A 12 81.04 -57.16 17.13
N LEU A 13 80.21 -57.14 18.18
CA LEU A 13 78.84 -56.61 18.15
C LEU A 13 78.76 -55.10 18.46
N LEU A 14 79.85 -54.48 18.93
CA LEU A 14 79.95 -53.05 19.25
C LEU A 14 80.83 -52.31 18.24
N GLY A 15 80.61 -52.58 16.94
CA GLY A 15 81.18 -51.81 15.84
C GLY A 15 80.65 -50.38 15.83
N VAL A 16 81.23 -49.51 16.65
CA VAL A 16 81.04 -48.07 16.58
C VAL A 16 81.72 -47.58 15.29
N THR A 17 80.98 -47.55 14.19
CA THR A 17 81.40 -46.78 13.00
C THR A 17 80.90 -45.36 13.16
N THR A 18 81.81 -44.47 13.57
CA THR A 18 81.63 -43.03 13.40
C THR A 18 81.61 -42.73 11.90
N ASN A 19 80.42 -42.60 11.31
CA ASN A 19 80.29 -42.02 9.98
C ASN A 19 80.58 -40.53 10.12
N ALA A 20 81.78 -40.12 9.70
CA ALA A 20 82.13 -38.73 9.50
C ALA A 20 81.14 -38.12 8.49
N GLN A 21 80.53 -37.02 8.90
CA GLN A 21 79.63 -36.23 8.07
C GLN A 21 80.48 -35.57 6.97
N GLU A 22 80.47 -36.09 5.74
CA GLU A 22 81.08 -35.43 4.59
C GLU A 22 80.23 -34.20 4.22
N THR A 23 80.60 -33.05 4.76
CA THR A 23 80.15 -31.75 4.25
C THR A 23 80.83 -31.51 2.91
N THR A 24 80.13 -31.81 1.81
CA THR A 24 80.53 -31.37 0.47
C THR A 24 80.53 -29.83 0.43
N VAL A 25 81.72 -29.23 0.47
CA VAL A 25 81.91 -27.79 0.31
C VAL A 25 81.72 -27.44 -1.17
N LEU A 26 80.59 -26.80 -1.49
CA LEU A 26 80.26 -26.28 -2.82
C LEU A 26 81.35 -25.31 -3.32
N THR A 27 81.82 -25.47 -4.56
CA THR A 27 82.78 -24.57 -5.21
C THR A 27 82.15 -23.20 -5.51
N LYS A 28 82.98 -22.13 -5.59
CA LYS A 28 82.52 -20.73 -5.82
C LYS A 28 81.58 -20.56 -7.02
N GLU A 29 81.76 -21.35 -8.08
CA GLU A 29 80.88 -21.34 -9.25
C GLU A 29 79.51 -22.00 -8.99
N GLN A 30 79.47 -23.07 -8.20
CA GLN A 30 78.21 -23.72 -7.82
C GLN A 30 77.37 -22.82 -6.89
N ILE A 31 78.02 -22.09 -5.97
CA ILE A 31 77.35 -21.08 -5.13
C ILE A 31 76.75 -19.94 -5.98
N LYS A 32 77.47 -19.48 -7.01
CA LYS A 32 76.99 -18.42 -7.91
C LYS A 32 75.81 -18.89 -8.77
N LEU A 33 75.84 -20.15 -9.23
CA LEU A 33 74.75 -20.76 -9.99
C LEU A 33 73.49 -20.97 -9.14
N VAL A 34 73.64 -21.34 -7.86
CA VAL A 34 72.53 -21.44 -6.90
C VAL A 34 71.91 -20.06 -6.65
N HIS A 35 72.71 -19.02 -6.35
CA HIS A 35 72.19 -17.65 -6.18
C HIS A 35 71.49 -17.11 -7.44
N GLN A 36 71.98 -17.45 -8.63
CA GLN A 36 71.33 -17.05 -9.88
C GLN A 36 69.99 -17.76 -10.09
N LYS A 37 69.91 -19.06 -9.75
CA LYS A 37 68.65 -19.82 -9.75
C LYS A 37 67.66 -19.30 -8.70
N ASP A 38 68.11 -19.00 -7.49
CA ASP A 38 67.28 -18.43 -6.43
C ASP A 38 66.74 -17.04 -6.81
N SER A 39 67.56 -16.21 -7.46
CA SER A 39 67.14 -14.92 -8.00
C SER A 39 66.09 -15.06 -9.11
N LEU A 40 66.27 -16.02 -10.03
CA LEU A 40 65.29 -16.34 -11.08
C LEU A 40 63.97 -16.85 -10.49
N ILE A 41 64.02 -17.74 -9.48
CA ILE A 41 62.84 -18.25 -8.77
C ILE A 41 62.10 -17.11 -8.06
N ASN A 42 62.83 -16.18 -7.43
CA ASN A 42 62.23 -15.03 -6.74
C ASN A 42 61.60 -14.03 -7.73
N ILE A 43 62.23 -13.78 -8.89
CA ILE A 43 61.65 -12.96 -9.96
C ILE A 43 60.38 -13.61 -10.53
N GLN A 44 60.38 -14.93 -10.69
CA GLN A 44 59.24 -15.68 -11.19
C GLN A 44 58.08 -15.70 -10.18
N ALA A 45 58.38 -15.91 -8.89
CA ALA A 45 57.40 -15.82 -7.81
C ALA A 45 56.75 -14.42 -7.72
N LYS A 46 57.55 -13.34 -7.83
CA LYS A 46 57.01 -11.96 -7.87
C LYS A 46 56.13 -11.70 -9.09
N LYS A 47 56.49 -12.25 -10.25
CA LYS A 47 55.70 -12.11 -11.48
C LYS A 47 54.35 -12.83 -11.36
N GLU A 48 54.34 -14.03 -10.77
CA GLU A 48 53.12 -14.80 -10.49
C GLU A 48 52.26 -14.09 -9.43
N GLU A 49 52.85 -13.50 -8.40
CA GLU A 49 52.14 -12.70 -7.39
C GLU A 49 51.47 -11.47 -8.00
N ILE A 50 52.19 -10.69 -8.82
CA ILE A 50 51.63 -9.53 -9.55
C ILE A 50 50.52 -9.97 -10.51
N GLN A 51 50.66 -11.11 -11.17
CA GLN A 51 49.64 -11.61 -12.09
C GLN A 51 48.39 -12.08 -11.33
N ALA A 52 48.56 -12.79 -10.22
CA ALA A 52 47.48 -13.21 -9.33
C ALA A 52 46.76 -12.01 -8.70
N GLU A 53 47.50 -10.96 -8.30
CA GLU A 53 46.91 -9.72 -7.77
C GLU A 53 46.09 -8.99 -8.83
N LYS A 54 46.60 -8.89 -10.07
CA LYS A 54 45.88 -8.29 -11.21
C LYS A 54 44.62 -9.07 -11.60
N GLU A 55 44.63 -10.39 -11.47
CA GLU A 55 43.44 -11.22 -11.68
C GLU A 55 42.42 -11.04 -10.56
N ARG A 56 42.86 -11.02 -9.30
CA ARG A 56 41.99 -10.73 -8.14
C ARG A 56 41.37 -9.33 -8.22
N GLU A 57 42.11 -8.32 -8.65
CA GLU A 57 41.60 -6.95 -8.82
C GLU A 57 40.54 -6.89 -9.93
N LYS A 58 40.79 -7.56 -11.07
CA LYS A 58 39.80 -7.66 -12.16
C LYS A 58 38.53 -8.39 -11.72
N GLU A 59 38.66 -9.46 -10.93
CA GLU A 59 37.53 -10.21 -10.40
C GLU A 59 36.73 -9.37 -9.39
N LYS A 60 37.39 -8.69 -8.46
CA LYS A 60 36.75 -7.73 -7.53
C LYS A 60 36.00 -6.64 -8.30
N LYS A 61 36.62 -6.03 -9.31
CA LYS A 61 35.97 -4.99 -10.14
C LYS A 61 34.77 -5.51 -10.92
N ARG A 62 34.78 -6.78 -11.35
CA ARG A 62 33.62 -7.41 -12.00
C ARG A 62 32.50 -7.67 -10.98
N ALA A 63 32.85 -8.20 -9.80
CA ALA A 63 31.90 -8.44 -8.73
C ALA A 63 31.26 -7.14 -8.20
N GLU A 64 32.03 -6.06 -8.07
CA GLU A 64 31.53 -4.74 -7.69
C GLU A 64 30.57 -4.18 -8.74
N LYS A 65 30.91 -4.24 -10.02
CA LYS A 65 30.01 -3.81 -11.11
C LYS A 65 28.71 -4.60 -11.13
N GLU A 66 28.79 -5.93 -10.98
CA GLU A 66 27.60 -6.77 -10.95
C GLU A 66 26.72 -6.48 -9.73
N SER A 67 27.33 -6.24 -8.56
CA SER A 67 26.62 -5.81 -7.36
C SER A 67 25.94 -4.46 -7.57
N GLU A 68 26.65 -3.48 -8.13
CA GLU A 68 26.12 -2.15 -8.42
C GLU A 68 24.95 -2.20 -9.42
N ASP A 69 25.06 -3.01 -10.48
CA ASP A 69 23.99 -3.21 -11.46
C ASP A 69 22.77 -3.91 -10.84
N ARG A 70 22.99 -4.88 -9.94
CA ARG A 70 21.91 -5.53 -9.18
C ARG A 70 21.20 -4.55 -8.25
N ILE A 71 21.94 -3.71 -7.53
CA ILE A 71 21.39 -2.66 -6.66
C ILE A 71 20.59 -1.64 -7.48
N LYS A 72 21.15 -1.13 -8.59
CA LYS A 72 20.45 -0.20 -9.49
C LYS A 72 19.17 -0.78 -10.07
N LYS A 73 19.18 -2.07 -10.45
CA LYS A 73 17.99 -2.75 -10.97
C LYS A 73 16.92 -2.91 -9.90
N GLU A 74 17.30 -3.30 -8.69
CA GLU A 74 16.39 -3.42 -7.56
C GLU A 74 15.81 -2.05 -7.15
N GLU A 75 16.63 -1.00 -7.12
CA GLU A 75 16.17 0.36 -6.84
C GLU A 75 15.17 0.85 -7.90
N LYS A 76 15.41 0.59 -9.18
CA LYS A 76 14.45 0.88 -10.26
C LYS A 76 13.14 0.13 -10.06
N ARG A 77 13.21 -1.17 -9.75
CA ARG A 77 12.01 -1.99 -9.48
C ARG A 77 11.22 -1.46 -8.28
N ARG A 78 11.89 -1.05 -7.21
CA ARG A 78 11.25 -0.45 -6.03
C ARG A 78 10.59 0.89 -6.38
N LYS A 79 11.29 1.78 -7.09
CA LYS A 79 10.71 3.05 -7.55
C LYS A 79 9.50 2.85 -8.47
N GLU A 80 9.52 1.84 -9.33
CA GLU A 80 8.38 1.50 -10.19
C GLU A 80 7.21 0.93 -9.39
N ALA A 81 7.48 0.03 -8.44
CA ALA A 81 6.48 -0.49 -7.52
C ALA A 81 5.84 0.64 -6.69
N ASP A 82 6.64 1.54 -6.11
CA ASP A 82 6.16 2.68 -5.33
C ASP A 82 5.32 3.65 -6.18
N LYS A 83 5.72 3.90 -7.44
CA LYS A 83 4.90 4.68 -8.36
C LYS A 83 3.58 3.99 -8.69
N ALA A 84 3.59 2.67 -8.85
CA ALA A 84 2.38 1.90 -9.12
C ALA A 84 1.42 1.92 -7.92
N THR A 85 1.93 1.72 -6.70
CA THR A 85 1.12 1.78 -5.47
C THR A 85 0.56 3.19 -5.26
N GLN A 86 1.36 4.24 -5.43
CA GLN A 86 0.87 5.62 -5.34
C GLN A 86 -0.22 5.94 -6.36
N LYS A 87 -0.09 5.44 -7.60
CA LYS A 87 -1.13 5.59 -8.63
C LYS A 87 -2.43 4.87 -8.25
N LEU A 88 -2.33 3.66 -7.73
CA LEU A 88 -3.48 2.88 -7.27
C LEU A 88 -4.18 3.56 -6.08
N GLU A 89 -3.42 4.03 -5.09
CA GLU A 89 -3.96 4.75 -3.93
C GLU A 89 -4.64 6.07 -4.37
N ALA A 90 -4.01 6.82 -5.28
CA ALA A 90 -4.60 8.03 -5.83
C ALA A 90 -5.90 7.75 -6.61
N ALA A 91 -5.94 6.66 -7.38
CA ALA A 91 -7.14 6.23 -8.10
C ALA A 91 -8.26 5.81 -7.14
N GLN A 92 -7.95 5.00 -6.12
CA GLN A 92 -8.90 4.62 -5.08
C GLN A 92 -9.45 5.84 -4.34
N LYS A 93 -8.60 6.79 -3.96
CA LYS A 93 -9.02 8.02 -3.28
C LYS A 93 -9.91 8.91 -4.16
N LYS A 94 -9.68 8.93 -5.48
CA LYS A 94 -10.58 9.63 -6.41
C LYS A 94 -11.94 8.94 -6.50
N MET A 95 -11.94 7.62 -6.65
CA MET A 95 -13.16 6.82 -6.71
C MET A 95 -14.00 6.96 -5.43
N GLU A 96 -13.36 6.94 -4.26
CA GLU A 96 -14.04 7.12 -2.97
C GLU A 96 -14.68 8.51 -2.86
N LYS A 97 -13.96 9.57 -3.27
CA LYS A 97 -14.51 10.92 -3.30
C LYS A 97 -15.69 11.06 -4.26
N GLU A 98 -15.64 10.40 -5.41
CA GLU A 98 -16.75 10.39 -6.36
C GLU A 98 -17.96 9.65 -5.78
N ARG A 99 -17.76 8.48 -5.17
CA ARG A 99 -18.81 7.74 -4.45
C ARG A 99 -19.45 8.58 -3.35
N GLU A 100 -18.65 9.26 -2.53
CA GLU A 100 -19.14 10.12 -1.45
C GLU A 100 -19.96 11.31 -1.98
N LYS A 101 -19.55 11.91 -3.11
CA LYS A 101 -20.33 12.98 -3.76
C LYS A 101 -21.68 12.47 -4.25
N VAL A 102 -21.68 11.35 -4.98
CA VAL A 102 -22.91 10.72 -5.49
C VAL A 102 -23.84 10.34 -4.33
N GLU A 103 -23.31 9.79 -3.24
CA GLU A 103 -24.12 9.45 -2.07
C GLU A 103 -24.72 10.70 -1.40
N LYS A 104 -23.93 11.77 -1.26
CA LYS A 104 -24.41 13.05 -0.71
C LYS A 104 -25.49 13.68 -1.59
N GLU A 105 -25.33 13.63 -2.91
CA GLU A 105 -26.33 14.10 -3.87
C GLU A 105 -27.61 13.25 -3.79
N GLY A 106 -27.49 11.92 -3.80
CA GLY A 106 -28.62 11.02 -3.61
C GLY A 106 -29.39 11.28 -2.31
N LYS A 107 -28.69 11.51 -1.20
CA LYS A 107 -29.31 11.89 0.08
C LYS A 107 -30.03 13.24 0.02
N LYS A 108 -29.52 14.21 -0.75
CA LYS A 108 -30.19 15.51 -0.93
C LYS A 108 -31.46 15.37 -1.76
N ILE A 109 -31.41 14.59 -2.84
CA ILE A 109 -32.58 14.29 -3.70
C ILE A 109 -33.66 13.61 -2.86
N ALA A 110 -33.31 12.54 -2.14
CA ALA A 110 -34.26 11.80 -1.30
C ALA A 110 -34.93 12.72 -0.26
N LYS A 111 -34.16 13.55 0.44
CA LYS A 111 -34.71 14.52 1.41
C LYS A 111 -35.66 15.54 0.77
N ALA A 112 -35.35 16.02 -0.44
CA ALA A 112 -36.20 16.96 -1.15
C ALA A 112 -37.52 16.30 -1.60
N GLN A 113 -37.45 15.06 -2.09
CA GLN A 113 -38.62 14.27 -2.46
C GLN A 113 -39.50 13.93 -1.25
N ASP A 114 -38.90 13.51 -0.12
CA ASP A 114 -39.62 13.24 1.13
C ASP A 114 -40.34 14.47 1.66
N LYS A 115 -39.67 15.64 1.61
CA LYS A 115 -40.27 16.92 1.99
C LYS A 115 -41.46 17.24 1.09
N LEU A 116 -41.31 17.07 -0.23
CA LEU A 116 -42.40 17.30 -1.18
C LEU A 116 -43.60 16.38 -0.92
N ALA A 117 -43.35 15.08 -0.71
CA ALA A 117 -44.39 14.11 -0.38
C ALA A 117 -45.12 14.50 0.91
N SER A 118 -44.38 14.84 1.97
CA SER A 118 -44.96 15.28 3.25
C SER A 118 -45.83 16.53 3.11
N GLU A 119 -45.41 17.52 2.31
CA GLU A 119 -46.21 18.72 2.10
C GLU A 119 -47.48 18.43 1.27
N LYS A 120 -47.43 17.47 0.32
CA LYS A 120 -48.60 16.99 -0.43
C LYS A 120 -49.58 16.24 0.47
N ASP A 121 -49.10 15.38 1.37
CA ASP A 121 -49.94 14.67 2.33
C ASP A 121 -50.68 15.63 3.27
N LYS A 122 -50.00 16.68 3.75
CA LYS A 122 -50.63 17.74 4.55
C LYS A 122 -51.73 18.46 3.78
N LEU A 123 -51.53 18.75 2.49
CA LEU A 123 -52.56 19.38 1.66
C LEU A 123 -53.77 18.45 1.50
N THR A 124 -53.54 17.15 1.25
CA THR A 124 -54.60 16.14 1.17
C THR A 124 -55.42 16.08 2.46
N ALA A 125 -54.76 16.09 3.62
CA ALA A 125 -55.44 16.13 4.91
C ALA A 125 -56.31 17.39 5.09
N ILE A 126 -55.78 18.58 4.75
CA ILE A 126 -56.53 19.83 4.80
C ILE A 126 -57.76 19.78 3.87
N ASN A 127 -57.59 19.28 2.65
CA ASN A 127 -58.69 19.17 1.68
C ASN A 127 -59.78 18.19 2.15
N ASN A 128 -59.39 17.08 2.77
CA ASN A 128 -60.33 16.14 3.37
C ASN A 128 -61.12 16.78 4.52
N ASP A 129 -60.48 17.61 5.35
CA ASP A 129 -61.17 18.34 6.43
C ASP A 129 -62.12 19.41 5.91
N ILE A 130 -61.75 20.10 4.82
CA ILE A 130 -62.62 21.05 4.12
C ILE A 130 -63.85 20.30 3.58
N ALA A 131 -63.66 19.16 2.91
CA ALA A 131 -64.73 18.36 2.34
C ALA A 131 -65.72 17.90 3.42
N LYS A 132 -65.21 17.30 4.52
CA LYS A 132 -66.03 16.87 5.66
C LYS A 132 -66.79 18.04 6.31
N SER A 133 -66.12 19.19 6.48
CA SER A 133 -66.75 20.39 7.06
C SER A 133 -67.85 20.95 6.16
N THR A 134 -67.62 20.93 4.84
CA THR A 134 -68.58 21.40 3.83
C THR A 134 -69.81 20.49 3.79
N GLU A 135 -69.60 19.17 3.78
CA GLU A 135 -70.68 18.19 3.82
C GLU A 135 -71.51 18.33 5.10
N LYS A 136 -70.86 18.53 6.25
CA LYS A 136 -71.55 18.75 7.52
C LYS A 136 -72.39 20.02 7.52
N LEU A 137 -71.86 21.13 6.98
CA LEU A 137 -72.62 22.36 6.81
C LEU A 137 -73.85 22.14 5.91
N ASP A 138 -73.65 21.57 4.72
CA ASP A 138 -74.74 21.33 3.76
C ASP A 138 -75.85 20.46 4.37
N LYS A 139 -75.48 19.37 5.05
CA LYS A 139 -76.42 18.47 5.72
C LYS A 139 -77.20 19.13 6.86
N GLN A 140 -76.57 20.00 7.65
CA GLN A 140 -77.25 20.71 8.74
C GLN A 140 -78.14 21.85 8.20
N ASN A 141 -77.67 22.54 7.17
CA ASN A 141 -78.40 23.60 6.50
C ASN A 141 -79.67 23.07 5.82
N LYS A 142 -79.57 21.96 5.08
CA LYS A 142 -80.73 21.25 4.48
C LYS A 142 -81.75 20.80 5.50
N LYS A 143 -81.32 20.49 6.73
CA LYS A 143 -82.21 20.10 7.83
C LYS A 143 -82.85 21.30 8.55
N GLY A 144 -82.53 22.54 8.15
CA GLY A 144 -83.00 23.75 8.84
C GLY A 144 -82.46 23.91 10.27
N LYS A 145 -81.37 23.22 10.62
CA LYS A 145 -80.83 23.18 11.99
C LYS A 145 -79.83 24.30 12.30
N LEU A 146 -79.53 25.16 11.33
CA LEU A 146 -78.58 26.26 11.47
C LEU A 146 -79.30 27.60 11.40
N SER A 147 -78.97 28.49 12.33
CA SER A 147 -79.36 29.89 12.20
C SER A 147 -78.48 30.62 11.16
N PRO A 148 -78.90 31.78 10.64
CA PRO A 148 -78.05 32.60 9.77
C PRO A 148 -76.68 32.93 10.37
N GLN A 149 -76.62 33.16 11.69
CA GLN A 149 -75.36 33.42 12.39
C GLN A 149 -74.43 32.20 12.42
N ASP A 150 -74.99 31.00 12.58
CA ASP A 150 -74.20 29.76 12.55
C ASP A 150 -73.63 29.51 11.16
N ILE A 151 -74.41 29.74 10.11
CA ILE A 151 -73.97 29.61 8.72
C ILE A 151 -72.77 30.55 8.46
N THR A 152 -72.84 31.80 8.93
CA THR A 152 -71.72 32.75 8.83
C THR A 152 -70.46 32.24 9.53
N LYS A 153 -70.56 31.76 10.78
CA LYS A 153 -69.41 31.18 11.51
C LYS A 153 -68.79 29.98 10.81
N TRP A 154 -69.62 29.11 10.24
CA TRP A 154 -69.13 27.98 9.45
C TRP A 154 -68.42 28.42 8.18
N ASN A 155 -68.97 29.41 7.46
CA ASN A 155 -68.36 29.96 6.26
C ASN A 155 -67.01 30.62 6.57
N GLU A 156 -66.89 31.36 7.68
CA GLU A 156 -65.61 31.90 8.15
C GLU A 156 -64.59 30.80 8.46
N LYS A 157 -65.02 29.71 9.10
CA LYS A 157 -64.15 28.56 9.38
C LYS A 157 -63.67 27.89 8.10
N LEU A 158 -64.56 27.68 7.14
CA LEU A 158 -64.22 27.13 5.82
C LEU A 158 -63.27 28.06 5.05
N ALA A 159 -63.47 29.37 5.12
CA ALA A 159 -62.57 30.36 4.52
C ALA A 159 -61.15 30.25 5.11
N LYS A 160 -61.03 30.18 6.45
CA LYS A 160 -59.73 29.96 7.13
C LYS A 160 -59.07 28.64 6.73
N MET A 161 -59.84 27.57 6.55
CA MET A 161 -59.29 26.28 6.07
C MET A 161 -58.82 26.37 4.62
N LYS A 162 -59.58 27.02 3.73
CA LYS A 162 -59.19 27.26 2.34
C LYS A 162 -57.92 28.13 2.25
N GLU A 163 -57.79 29.14 3.10
CA GLU A 163 -56.56 29.93 3.20
C GLU A 163 -55.36 29.08 3.63
N LYS A 164 -55.54 28.19 4.61
CA LYS A 164 -54.51 27.21 4.99
C LYS A 164 -54.13 26.30 3.82
N ALA A 165 -55.10 25.82 3.03
CA ALA A 165 -54.84 25.02 1.84
C ALA A 165 -54.00 25.79 0.81
N THR A 166 -54.36 27.04 0.52
CA THR A 166 -53.59 27.91 -0.39
C THR A 166 -52.16 28.14 0.10
N ASN A 167 -51.98 28.40 1.41
CA ASN A 167 -50.65 28.56 1.99
C ASN A 167 -49.83 27.25 1.93
N GLN A 168 -50.48 26.10 2.08
CA GLN A 168 -49.87 24.79 1.93
C GLN A 168 -49.47 24.52 0.47
N GLN A 169 -50.31 24.90 -0.50
CA GLN A 169 -50.01 24.84 -1.94
C GLN A 169 -48.73 25.62 -2.28
N LYS A 170 -48.57 26.83 -1.72
CA LYS A 170 -47.35 27.64 -1.89
C LYS A 170 -46.10 26.96 -1.33
N LYS A 171 -46.23 26.17 -0.25
CA LYS A 171 -45.11 25.39 0.30
C LYS A 171 -44.74 24.22 -0.61
N ILE A 172 -45.74 23.54 -1.17
CA ILE A 172 -45.54 22.49 -2.16
C ILE A 172 -44.80 23.05 -3.38
N GLU A 173 -45.24 24.19 -3.93
CA GLU A 173 -44.59 24.81 -5.09
C GLU A 173 -43.11 25.15 -4.81
N LYS A 174 -42.80 25.64 -3.59
CA LYS A 174 -41.41 25.87 -3.16
C LYS A 174 -40.63 24.56 -3.06
N ALA A 175 -41.22 23.51 -2.49
CA ALA A 175 -40.59 22.20 -2.37
C ALA A 175 -40.38 21.53 -3.74
N GLU A 176 -41.30 21.70 -4.69
CA GLU A 176 -41.16 21.22 -6.07
C GLU A 176 -40.03 21.94 -6.80
N LYS A 177 -39.94 23.27 -6.66
CA LYS A 177 -38.82 24.05 -7.21
C LYS A 177 -37.48 23.63 -6.60
N GLU A 178 -37.43 23.39 -5.28
CA GLU A 178 -36.23 22.88 -4.61
C GLU A 178 -35.84 21.48 -5.10
N ALA A 179 -36.81 20.58 -5.24
CA ALA A 179 -36.57 19.21 -5.73
C ALA A 179 -36.06 19.21 -7.18
N ASN A 180 -36.72 19.97 -8.07
CA ASN A 180 -36.33 20.05 -9.48
C ASN A 180 -34.92 20.63 -9.65
N LYS A 181 -34.57 21.67 -8.88
CA LYS A 181 -33.22 22.27 -8.91
C LYS A 181 -32.11 21.29 -8.49
N ILE A 182 -32.43 20.27 -7.70
CA ILE A 182 -31.44 19.28 -7.24
C ILE A 182 -31.34 18.12 -8.24
N THR A 183 -32.37 17.90 -9.07
CA THR A 183 -32.41 16.83 -10.08
C THR A 183 -31.98 17.28 -11.49
N ASP A 184 -32.08 18.58 -11.80
CA ASP A 184 -31.59 19.21 -13.05
C ASP A 184 -30.07 19.45 -12.99
#